data_AF-A0A5E4QPB4-F1
#
_entry.id   AF-A0A5E4QPB4-F1
#
_cell.length_a   1.000
_cell.length_b   1.000
_cell.length_c   1.000
_cell.angle_alpha   90.00
_cell.angle_beta   90.00
_cell.angle_gamma   90.00
#
_symmetry.space_group_name_H-M   'P 1'
#
loop_
_entity.id
_entity.type
_entity.pdbx_description
1 polymer ?
#
loop_
_entity_poly.entity_id
_entity_poly.type
_entity_poly.pdbx_seq_one_letter_code
_entity_poly.pdbx_strand_id
1 'polypeptide(L)' 'MAQAAPQRTHSFAKKTFHKPTYCHHCSDLLWGLIGQGYGCEVCNFIVHERCVGLVVTPCSGVAPSLIK' A
#
# COMPACT_ATOMS: atom_id res chain seq x y z
N MET A 1 27.51 16.79 5.82
CA MET A 1 26.89 15.52 6.25
C MET A 1 25.50 15.45 5.62
N ALA A 2 25.21 14.39 4.89
CA ALA A 2 24.09 14.30 3.95
C ALA A 2 22.71 14.51 4.60
N GLN A 3 21.92 15.43 4.05
CA GLN A 3 20.52 15.61 4.42
C GLN A 3 19.75 14.42 3.83
N ALA A 4 19.42 13.42 4.66
CA ALA A 4 18.49 12.37 4.28
C ALA A 4 17.12 13.02 4.09
N ALA A 5 16.76 13.33 2.84
CA ALA A 5 15.41 13.75 2.49
C ALA A 5 14.42 12.73 3.11
N PRO A 6 13.33 13.18 3.74
CA PRO A 6 12.37 12.26 4.36
C PRO A 6 11.84 11.35 3.26
N GLN A 7 12.30 10.09 3.27
CA GLN A 7 11.76 9.06 2.40
C GLN A 7 10.29 8.98 2.76
N ARG A 8 9.42 9.39 1.84
CA ARG A 8 7.96 9.37 2.05
C ARG A 8 7.57 7.91 2.12
N THR A 9 7.60 7.34 3.32
CA THR A 9 7.23 5.96 3.57
C THR A 9 5.71 5.83 3.44
N HIS A 10 5.26 4.68 2.94
CA HIS A 10 3.86 4.37 2.86
C HIS A 10 3.29 4.14 4.27
N SER A 11 2.21 4.83 4.65
CA SER A 11 1.40 4.48 5.83
C SER A 11 0.51 3.28 5.51
N PHE A 12 1.09 2.09 5.60
CA PHE A 12 0.36 0.83 5.40
C PHE A 12 -0.53 0.51 6.61
N ALA A 13 -1.83 0.39 6.38
CA ALA A 13 -2.80 -0.06 7.37
C ALA A 13 -3.49 -1.35 6.88
N LYS A 14 -3.79 -2.26 7.80
CA LYS A 14 -4.52 -3.49 7.48
C LYS A 14 -5.93 -3.13 7.04
N LYS A 15 -6.32 -3.55 5.83
CA LYS A 15 -7.63 -3.22 5.25
C LYS A 15 -8.31 -4.48 4.76
N THR A 16 -9.62 -4.55 4.98
CA THR A 16 -10.47 -5.59 4.41
C THR A 16 -11.04 -5.07 3.11
N PHE A 17 -10.72 -5.72 2.00
CA PHE A 17 -11.29 -5.41 0.70
C PHE A 17 -12.48 -6.33 0.46
N HIS A 18 -13.63 -5.74 0.11
CA HIS A 18 -14.85 -6.48 -0.24
C HIS A 18 -14.87 -6.93 -1.70
N LYS A 19 -13.84 -6.58 -2.46
CA LYS A 19 -13.64 -6.93 -3.87
C LYS A 19 -12.32 -7.68 -4.02
N PRO A 20 -12.22 -8.62 -4.99
CA PRO A 20 -10.96 -9.26 -5.33
C PRO A 20 -9.93 -8.19 -5.67
N THR A 21 -8.91 -8.09 -4.84
CA THR A 21 -7.89 -7.04 -4.91
C THR A 21 -6.54 -7.69 -5.18
N TYR A 22 -5.72 -7.05 -5.99
CA TYR A 22 -4.41 -7.56 -6.38
C TYR A 22 -3.30 -6.77 -5.68
N CYS A 23 -2.20 -7.45 -5.39
CA CYS A 23 -1.01 -6.85 -4.82
C CYS A 23 -0.32 -6.01 -5.89
N HIS A 24 -0.07 -4.73 -5.63
CA HIS A 24 0.68 -3.89 -6.57
C HIS A 24 2.16 -4.27 -6.66
N HIS A 25 2.68 -5.04 -5.69
CA HIS A 25 4.08 -5.48 -5.68
C HIS A 25 4.30 -6.77 -6.48
N CYS A 26 3.51 -7.82 -6.22
CA CYS A 26 3.68 -9.13 -6.89
C CYS A 26 2.61 -9.44 -7.94
N SER A 27 1.61 -8.56 -8.10
CA SER A 27 0.49 -8.72 -9.04
C SER A 27 -0.41 -9.94 -8.80
N ASP A 28 -0.25 -10.64 -7.67
CA ASP A 28 -1.12 -11.74 -7.25
C ASP A 28 -2.35 -11.25 -6.48
N LEU A 29 -3.41 -12.08 -6.49
CA LEU A 29 -4.61 -11.83 -5.71
C LEU A 29 -4.32 -11.84 -4.20
N LEU A 30 -4.94 -10.92 -3.46
CA LEU A 30 -5.01 -10.96 -2.01
C LEU A 30 -6.04 -12.01 -1.59
N TRP A 31 -5.57 -13.18 -1.20
CA TRP A 31 -6.42 -14.30 -0.78
C TRP A 31 -6.97 -14.09 0.64
N GLY A 32 -8.25 -14.40 0.84
CA GLY A 32 -8.91 -14.37 2.15
C GLY A 32 -10.21 -13.56 2.14
N LEU A 33 -11.02 -13.73 3.17
CA LEU A 33 -12.31 -13.03 3.32
C LEU A 33 -12.18 -11.75 4.14
N ILE A 34 -11.21 -11.67 5.07
CA ILE A 34 -11.03 -10.53 5.99
C ILE A 34 -9.53 -10.23 6.10
N GLY A 35 -9.17 -8.94 6.13
CA GLY A 35 -7.79 -8.50 6.37
C GLY A 35 -6.78 -9.06 5.36
N GLN A 36 -7.16 -9.12 4.09
CA GLN A 36 -6.38 -9.83 3.05
C GLN A 36 -5.02 -9.17 2.76
N GLY A 37 -4.81 -7.93 3.20
CA GLY A 37 -3.52 -7.26 3.08
C GLY A 37 -3.51 -5.86 3.68
N TYR A 38 -2.49 -5.10 3.27
CA TYR A 38 -2.20 -3.76 3.73
C TYR A 38 -2.44 -2.77 2.60
N GLY A 39 -3.19 -1.72 2.90
CA GLY A 39 -3.41 -0.59 2.00
C GLY A 39 -2.73 0.65 2.55
N CYS A 40 -2.00 1.38 1.71
CA CYS A 40 -1.49 2.68 2.10
C CYS A 40 -2.64 3.68 2.19
N GLU A 41 -2.84 4.33 3.33
CA GLU A 41 -3.94 5.30 3.52
C GLU A 41 -3.76 6.58 2.71
N VAL A 42 -2.54 6.85 2.24
CA VAL A 42 -2.23 8.04 1.45
C VAL A 42 -2.45 7.78 -0.03
N CYS A 43 -1.69 6.87 -0.64
CA CYS A 43 -1.72 6.64 -2.10
C CYS A 43 -2.57 5.44 -2.54
N ASN A 44 -3.25 4.77 -1.59
CA ASN A 44 -4.03 3.56 -1.84
C ASN A 44 -3.21 2.43 -2.52
N PHE A 45 -1.92 2.35 -2.20
CA PHE A 45 -1.05 1.26 -2.65
C PHE A 45 -1.33 0.00 -1.83
N ILE A 46 -1.71 -1.09 -2.50
CA ILE A 46 -2.19 -2.32 -1.84
C ILE A 46 -1.16 -3.43 -1.98
N VAL A 47 -0.81 -4.07 -0.88
CA VAL A 47 0.17 -5.15 -0.82
C VAL A 47 -0.23 -6.26 0.15
N HIS A 48 0.31 -7.46 -0.04
CA HIS A 48 0.18 -8.51 0.96
C HIS A 48 0.97 -8.17 2.22
N GLU A 49 0.61 -8.82 3.33
CA GLU A 49 1.38 -8.76 4.58
C GLU A 49 2.85 -9.16 4.37
N ARG A 50 3.13 -10.18 3.54
CA ARG A 50 4.51 -10.57 3.19
C ARG A 50 5.23 -9.57 2.28
N CYS A 51 4.48 -8.80 1.49
CA CYS A 51 5.04 -7.88 0.51
C CYS A 51 5.30 -6.50 1.10
N VAL A 52 4.68 -6.15 2.23
CA VAL A 52 4.79 -4.82 2.86
C VAL A 52 6.24 -4.41 3.15
N GLY A 53 7.07 -5.37 3.58
CA GLY A 53 8.50 -5.15 3.85
C GLY A 53 9.39 -5.18 2.59
N LEU A 54 8.85 -5.61 1.45
CA LEU A 54 9.57 -5.65 0.16
C LEU A 54 9.33 -4.37 -0.66
N VAL A 55 8.42 -3.49 -0.22
CA VAL A 55 8.11 -2.25 -0.91
C VAL A 55 9.21 -1.22 -0.68
N VAL A 56 10.08 -1.06 -1.67
CA VAL A 56 11.10 0.01 -1.72
C VAL A 56 10.60 1.28 -2.44
N THR A 57 9.40 1.22 -3.02
CA THR A 57 8.85 2.36 -3.75
C THR A 57 8.49 3.47 -2.78
N PRO A 58 8.85 4.73 -3.07
CA PRO A 58 8.44 5.86 -2.26
C PRO A 58 6.94 6.12 -2.42
N CYS A 59 6.29 6.52 -1.33
CA CYS A 59 4.91 6.94 -1.35
C CYS A 59 4.76 8.21 -2.20
N SER A 60 4.04 8.11 -3.31
CA SER A 60 3.74 9.27 -4.17
C SER A 60 2.94 10.34 -3.43
N GLY A 61 2.28 9.97 -2.32
CA GLY A 61 1.54 10.84 -1.41
C GLY A 61 0.63 11.87 -2.08
N VAL A 62 0.20 11.56 -3.30
CA VAL A 62 -1.02 12.01 -3.91
C VAL A 62 -2.09 11.14 -3.28
N ALA A 63 -2.80 11.71 -2.31
CA ALA A 63 -4.07 11.16 -1.93
C ALA A 63 -5.04 11.41 -3.08
N PRO A 64 -5.66 10.38 -3.69
CA PRO A 64 -6.80 10.60 -4.56
C PRO A 64 -8.03 10.93 -3.70
N SER A 65 -7.97 11.99 -2.90
CA SER A 65 -9.11 12.49 -2.12
C SER A 65 -10.07 13.34 -2.95
N LEU A 66 -9.88 13.45 -4.27
CA LEU A 66 -10.71 14.31 -5.12
C LEU A 66 -10.90 13.68 -6.51
N ILE A 67 -11.85 12.77 -6.62
CA ILE A 67 -12.95 12.89 -7.58
C ILE A 67 -14.18 12.20 -6.99
N LYS A 68 -15.27 12.95 -7.02
CA LYS A 68 -16.60 12.74 -6.41
C LYS A 68 -17.24 11.40 -6.74
#